data_AF-A0A4V3SF84-F1
#
_entry.id   AF-A0A4V3SF84-F1
#
_cell.length_a   1.000
_cell.length_b   1.000
_cell.length_c   1.000
_cell.angle_alpha   90.00
_cell.angle_beta   90.00
_cell.angle_gamma   90.00
#
_symmetry.space_group_name_H-M   'P 1'
#
loop_
_entity.id
_entity.type
_entity.pdbx_description
1 polymer ?
#
loop_
_entity_poly.entity_id
_entity_poly.type
_entity_poly.pdbx_seq_one_letter_code
_entity_poly.pdbx_strand_id
1 'polypeptide(L)'
;MLLDDTHPGCAKYYAIFLHARADYMGQFQWIKDAFRIKTAWQKALELNPGEGTISRSLGIWHYTVANWSWMQRKVACAMYVNPPTSSIPEALRYFLDAEGKIGRAAALNSFDIARCYAKMNKGAQAKKYLDECLASIDEGCEIEQAKQAAVALYQELETAKCF
;
A
#
# COMPACT_ATOMS: atom_id res chain seq x y z
N MET A 1 -21.85 4.10 -16.69
CA MET A 1 -21.01 3.13 -17.41
C MET A 1 -21.10 1.81 -16.66
N LEU A 2 -21.93 0.89 -17.16
CA LEU A 2 -21.98 -0.49 -16.65
C LEU A 2 -20.73 -1.20 -17.17
N LEU A 3 -19.67 -1.22 -16.37
CA LEU A 3 -18.64 -2.23 -16.52
C LEU A 3 -19.26 -3.54 -16.06
N ASP A 4 -19.09 -4.61 -16.83
CA ASP A 4 -19.38 -5.97 -16.36
C ASP A 4 -18.62 -6.18 -15.06
N ASP A 5 -19.37 -6.32 -13.99
CA ASP A 5 -18.86 -6.34 -12.63
C ASP A 5 -18.54 -7.77 -12.18
N THR A 6 -18.66 -8.74 -13.09
CA THR A 6 -18.34 -10.14 -12.86
C THR A 6 -17.01 -10.56 -13.46
N HIS A 7 -16.49 -9.81 -14.45
CA HIS A 7 -15.22 -10.15 -15.09
C HIS A 7 -14.02 -9.67 -14.23
N PRO A 8 -13.08 -10.56 -13.85
CA PRO A 8 -11.98 -10.21 -12.93
C PRO A 8 -11.10 -9.06 -13.45
N GLY A 9 -10.81 -9.05 -14.75
CA GLY A 9 -10.05 -7.97 -15.38
C GLY A 9 -10.76 -6.61 -15.29
N CYS A 10 -12.08 -6.57 -15.49
CA CYS A 10 -12.85 -5.33 -15.43
C CYS A 10 -12.87 -4.78 -14.00
N ALA A 11 -13.05 -5.64 -13.00
CA ALA A 11 -12.99 -5.24 -11.59
C ALA A 11 -11.61 -4.69 -11.19
N LYS A 12 -10.52 -5.34 -11.63
CA LYS A 12 -9.15 -4.86 -11.41
C LYS A 12 -8.92 -3.49 -12.03
N TYR A 13 -9.19 -3.33 -13.33
CA TYR A 13 -8.95 -2.05 -14.01
C TYR A 13 -9.83 -0.93 -13.45
N TYR A 14 -11.08 -1.24 -13.07
CA TYR A 14 -11.94 -0.28 -12.37
C TYR A 14 -11.31 0.20 -11.06
N ALA A 15 -10.75 -0.71 -10.25
CA ALA A 15 -10.07 -0.37 -9.01
C ALA A 15 -8.81 0.47 -9.26
N ILE A 16 -8.00 0.12 -10.27
CA ILE A 16 -6.82 0.89 -10.69
C ILE A 16 -7.22 2.32 -11.07
N PHE A 17 -8.19 2.49 -11.98
CA PHE A 17 -8.61 3.81 -12.44
C PHE A 17 -9.22 4.64 -11.31
N LEU A 18 -10.00 4.02 -10.44
CA LEU A 18 -10.58 4.71 -9.29
C LEU A 18 -9.49 5.22 -8.33
N HIS A 19 -8.48 4.40 -8.03
CA HIS A 19 -7.36 4.76 -7.19
C HIS A 19 -6.53 5.89 -7.84
N ALA A 20 -6.10 5.69 -9.09
CA ALA A 20 -5.29 6.67 -9.81
C ALA A 20 -6.00 8.03 -9.95
N ARG A 21 -7.32 8.03 -10.18
CA ARG A 21 -8.11 9.26 -10.22
C ARG A 21 -8.12 9.97 -8.86
N ALA A 22 -8.23 9.22 -7.77
CA ALA A 22 -8.19 9.79 -6.43
C ALA A 22 -6.81 10.39 -6.12
N ASP A 23 -5.73 9.71 -6.51
CA ASP A 23 -4.36 10.23 -6.36
C ASP A 23 -4.16 11.51 -7.17
N TYR A 24 -4.65 11.54 -8.41
CA TYR A 24 -4.56 12.72 -9.29
C TYR A 24 -5.35 13.92 -8.75
N MET A 25 -6.57 13.69 -8.23
CA MET A 25 -7.43 14.75 -7.68
C MET A 25 -6.99 15.23 -6.30
N GLY A 26 -6.07 14.51 -5.66
CA GLY A 26 -5.46 14.88 -4.39
C GLY A 26 -6.20 14.36 -3.15
N GLN A 27 -5.64 14.71 -2.00
CA GLN A 27 -5.95 14.10 -0.69
C GLN A 27 -7.44 14.18 -0.30
N PHE A 28 -8.11 15.29 -0.61
CA PHE A 28 -9.53 15.43 -0.29
C PHE A 28 -10.39 14.41 -1.06
N GLN A 29 -10.13 14.25 -2.36
CA GLN A 29 -10.85 13.28 -3.18
C GLN A 29 -10.49 11.85 -2.78
N TRP A 30 -9.23 11.59 -2.39
CA TRP A 30 -8.81 10.30 -1.85
C TRP A 30 -9.56 9.92 -0.59
N ILE A 31 -9.69 10.84 0.37
CA ILE A 31 -10.49 10.61 1.59
C ILE A 31 -11.95 10.34 1.22
N LYS A 32 -12.53 11.11 0.30
CA LYS A 32 -13.92 10.95 -0.16
C LYS A 32 -14.20 9.63 -0.88
N ASP A 33 -13.23 9.13 -1.65
CA ASP A 33 -13.34 7.87 -2.38
C ASP A 33 -12.79 6.67 -1.60
N ALA A 34 -12.29 6.86 -0.36
CA ALA A 34 -11.55 5.84 0.39
C ALA A 34 -12.30 4.50 0.51
N PHE A 35 -13.57 4.50 0.89
CA PHE A 35 -14.38 3.27 0.94
C PHE A 35 -14.58 2.65 -0.44
N ARG A 36 -14.86 3.48 -1.45
CA ARG A 36 -15.11 3.02 -2.81
C ARG A 36 -13.85 2.35 -3.41
N ILE A 37 -12.67 2.91 -3.14
CA ILE A 37 -11.38 2.32 -3.51
C ILE A 37 -11.22 0.95 -2.84
N LYS A 38 -11.43 0.87 -1.52
CA LYS A 38 -11.34 -0.39 -0.78
C LYS A 38 -12.27 -1.45 -1.35
N THR A 39 -13.55 -1.12 -1.54
CA THR A 39 -14.56 -2.05 -2.04
C THR A 39 -14.24 -2.51 -3.46
N ALA A 40 -13.75 -1.61 -4.33
CA ALA A 40 -13.33 -1.99 -5.68
C ALA A 40 -12.18 -3.02 -5.65
N TRP A 41 -11.18 -2.81 -4.79
CA TRP A 41 -10.08 -3.77 -4.63
C TRP A 41 -10.51 -5.08 -3.98
N GLN A 42 -11.40 -5.05 -2.98
CA GLN A 42 -11.94 -6.27 -2.36
C GLN A 42 -12.71 -7.11 -3.37
N LYS A 43 -13.54 -6.47 -4.19
CA LYS A 43 -14.25 -7.15 -5.29
C LYS A 43 -13.28 -7.75 -6.31
N ALA A 44 -12.23 -7.02 -6.67
CA ALA A 44 -11.20 -7.56 -7.55
C ALA A 44 -10.49 -8.79 -6.94
N LEU A 45 -10.26 -8.78 -5.62
CA LEU A 45 -9.65 -9.90 -4.90
C LEU A 45 -10.59 -11.11 -4.83
N GLU A 46 -11.89 -10.90 -4.62
CA GLU A 46 -12.90 -11.97 -4.63
C GLU A 46 -12.95 -12.68 -6.00
N LEU A 47 -12.84 -11.91 -7.08
CA LEU A 47 -12.88 -12.44 -8.45
C LEU A 47 -11.55 -13.05 -8.90
N ASN A 48 -10.42 -12.59 -8.36
CA ASN A 48 -9.09 -13.13 -8.68
C ASN A 48 -8.16 -13.17 -7.44
N PRO A 49 -8.33 -14.16 -6.54
CA PRO A 49 -7.57 -14.21 -5.30
C PRO A 49 -6.08 -14.52 -5.49
N GLY A 50 -5.70 -15.10 -6.63
CA GLY A 50 -4.32 -15.48 -6.96
C GLY A 50 -3.45 -14.29 -7.40
N GLU A 51 -4.04 -13.13 -7.65
CA GLU A 51 -3.31 -11.99 -8.19
C GLU A 51 -2.70 -11.12 -7.10
N GLY A 52 -1.37 -11.19 -6.97
CA GLY A 52 -0.68 -10.47 -5.92
C GLY A 52 -0.70 -8.95 -6.06
N THR A 53 -0.84 -8.39 -7.27
CA THR A 53 -0.95 -6.94 -7.46
C THR A 53 -2.19 -6.37 -6.75
N ILE A 54 -3.31 -7.10 -6.77
CA ILE A 54 -4.54 -6.72 -6.06
C ILE A 54 -4.29 -6.71 -4.55
N SER A 55 -3.60 -7.74 -4.06
CA SER A 55 -3.26 -7.89 -2.64
C SER A 55 -2.35 -6.74 -2.19
N ARG A 56 -1.32 -6.40 -3.00
CA ARG A 56 -0.45 -5.25 -2.74
C ARG A 56 -1.24 -3.94 -2.71
N SER A 57 -2.16 -3.72 -3.64
CA SER A 57 -2.98 -2.49 -3.68
C SER A 57 -3.89 -2.35 -2.45
N LEU A 58 -4.43 -3.44 -1.90
CA LEU A 58 -5.12 -3.43 -0.61
C LEU A 58 -4.16 -3.08 0.54
N GLY A 59 -2.94 -3.61 0.52
CA GLY A 59 -1.87 -3.23 1.45
C GLY A 59 -1.59 -1.73 1.43
N ILE A 60 -1.48 -1.12 0.24
CA ILE A 60 -1.30 0.33 0.06
C ILE A 60 -2.48 1.09 0.68
N TRP A 61 -3.72 0.69 0.39
CA TRP A 61 -4.90 1.33 0.98
C TRP A 61 -4.86 1.29 2.51
N HIS A 62 -4.60 0.10 3.07
CA HIS A 62 -4.53 -0.12 4.50
C HIS A 62 -3.40 0.70 5.15
N TYR A 63 -2.24 0.77 4.51
CA TYR A 63 -1.09 1.56 4.95
C TYR A 63 -1.41 3.05 4.95
N THR A 64 -2.05 3.56 3.88
CA THR A 64 -2.41 4.97 3.74
C THR A 64 -3.40 5.40 4.82
N VAL A 65 -4.49 4.65 5.03
CA VAL A 65 -5.49 4.96 6.06
C VAL A 65 -4.90 4.86 7.47
N ALA A 66 -4.04 3.87 7.71
CA ALA A 66 -3.35 3.73 9.00
C ALA A 66 -2.45 4.94 9.30
N ASN A 67 -1.86 5.55 8.27
CA ASN A 67 -0.96 6.69 8.38
C ASN A 67 -1.61 8.07 8.16
N TRP A 68 -2.94 8.14 8.09
CA TRP A 68 -3.62 9.44 8.05
C TRP A 68 -3.25 10.30 9.26
N SER A 69 -2.87 11.54 8.97
CA SER A 69 -2.67 12.60 9.95
C SER A 69 -3.97 12.91 10.69
N TRP A 70 -3.84 13.61 11.82
CA TRP A 70 -4.99 14.07 12.60
C TRP A 70 -5.99 14.88 11.75
N MET A 71 -5.50 15.77 10.87
CA MET A 71 -6.36 16.59 10.02
C MET A 71 -7.11 15.73 8.99
N GLN A 72 -6.44 14.78 8.34
CA GLN A 72 -7.09 13.86 7.39
C GLN A 72 -8.19 13.04 8.07
N ARG A 73 -7.96 12.60 9.32
CA ARG A 73 -8.98 11.90 10.12
C ARG A 73 -10.18 12.80 10.43
N LYS A 74 -9.96 14.09 10.74
CA LYS A 74 -11.06 15.04 10.96
C LYS A 74 -11.92 15.25 9.70
N VAL A 75 -11.28 15.39 8.54
CA VAL A 75 -12.00 15.46 7.25
C VAL A 75 -12.81 14.19 7.02
N ALA A 76 -12.24 13.01 7.28
CA ALA A 76 -12.95 11.74 7.15
C ALA A 76 -14.16 11.64 8.11
N CYS A 77 -14.03 12.06 9.37
CA CYS A 77 -15.13 12.13 10.33
C CYS A 77 -16.27 13.06 9.88
N ALA A 78 -15.97 14.10 9.11
CA ALA A 78 -16.99 15.01 8.57
C ALA A 78 -17.75 14.40 7.38
N MET A 79 -17.10 13.50 6.62
CA MET A 79 -17.68 12.86 5.43
C MET A 79 -18.43 11.56 5.74
N TYR A 80 -18.03 10.84 6.78
CA TYR A 80 -18.53 9.51 7.08
C TYR A 80 -19.04 9.41 8.51
N VAL A 81 -20.16 8.71 8.67
CA VAL A 81 -20.66 8.30 10.01
C VAL A 81 -19.61 7.43 10.71
N ASN A 82 -19.05 6.47 9.98
CA ASN A 82 -17.94 5.64 10.43
C ASN A 82 -16.75 5.86 9.48
N PRO A 83 -15.76 6.69 9.85
CA PRO A 83 -14.61 6.94 8.99
C PRO A 83 -13.81 5.64 8.77
N PRO A 84 -13.16 5.48 7.60
CA PRO A 84 -12.36 4.29 7.34
C PRO A 84 -11.19 4.27 8.33
N THR A 85 -10.99 3.10 8.92
CA THR A 85 -9.90 2.84 9.86
C THR A 85 -9.11 1.63 9.37
N SER A 86 -7.83 1.61 9.75
CA SER A 86 -6.88 0.57 9.39
C SER A 86 -5.69 0.62 10.35
N SER A 87 -4.86 -0.41 10.31
CA SER A 87 -3.65 -0.55 11.12
C SER A 87 -2.45 -0.96 10.24
N ILE A 88 -1.24 -0.69 10.74
CA ILE A 88 0.00 -1.13 10.06
C ILE A 88 0.08 -2.67 9.98
N PRO A 89 -0.31 -3.45 11.01
CA PRO A 89 -0.39 -4.91 10.89
C PRO A 89 -1.31 -5.41 9.78
N GLU A 90 -2.46 -4.76 9.56
CA GLU A 90 -3.35 -5.13 8.46
C GLU A 90 -2.70 -4.88 7.09
N ALA A 91 -2.03 -3.73 6.93
CA ALA A 91 -1.29 -3.44 5.70
C ALA A 91 -0.20 -4.49 5.45
N LEU A 92 0.59 -4.81 6.48
CA LEU A 92 1.65 -5.82 6.41
C LEU A 92 1.10 -7.20 5.99
N ARG A 93 -0.06 -7.61 6.51
CA ARG A 93 -0.70 -8.88 6.14
C ARG A 93 -0.96 -8.96 4.63
N TYR A 94 -1.48 -7.90 4.03
CA TYR A 94 -1.73 -7.84 2.58
C TYR A 94 -0.44 -7.81 1.76
N PHE A 95 0.61 -7.13 2.23
CA PHE A 95 1.89 -7.11 1.53
C PHE A 95 2.62 -8.46 1.56
N LEU A 96 2.53 -9.21 2.67
CA LEU A 96 3.07 -10.57 2.76
C LEU A 96 2.27 -11.56 1.91
N ASP A 97 0.95 -11.41 1.85
CA ASP A 97 0.11 -12.17 0.92
C ASP A 97 0.46 -11.86 -0.55
N ALA A 98 0.74 -10.59 -0.86
CA ALA A 98 1.21 -10.18 -2.18
C ALA A 98 2.60 -10.73 -2.51
N GLU A 99 3.51 -10.78 -1.54
CA GLU A 99 4.86 -11.36 -1.70
C GLU A 99 4.79 -12.82 -2.15
N GLY A 100 3.91 -13.62 -1.53
CA GLY A 100 3.70 -15.02 -1.89
C GLY A 100 3.20 -15.24 -3.33
N LYS A 101 2.68 -14.19 -3.98
CA LYS A 101 2.05 -14.25 -5.31
C LYS A 101 2.86 -13.56 -6.41
N ILE A 102 3.44 -12.39 -6.13
CA ILE A 102 4.28 -11.63 -7.09
C ILE A 102 5.73 -12.14 -7.07
N GLY A 103 6.16 -12.75 -5.95
CA GLY A 103 7.54 -13.14 -5.71
C GLY A 103 8.29 -12.10 -4.90
N ARG A 104 9.24 -12.60 -4.10
CA ARG A 104 10.02 -11.85 -3.11
C ARG A 104 10.93 -10.74 -3.68
N ALA A 105 11.26 -10.82 -4.97
CA ALA A 105 12.19 -9.89 -5.61
C ALA A 105 11.56 -8.55 -6.05
N ALA A 106 10.24 -8.38 -5.91
CA ALA A 106 9.54 -7.16 -6.33
C ALA A 106 9.91 -5.98 -5.43
N ALA A 107 10.70 -5.03 -5.95
CA ALA A 107 11.30 -3.95 -5.17
C ALA A 107 10.27 -3.14 -4.37
N LEU A 108 9.17 -2.75 -5.01
CA LEU A 108 8.12 -1.95 -4.37
C LEU A 108 7.43 -2.68 -3.21
N ASN A 109 7.20 -3.98 -3.35
CA ASN A 109 6.55 -4.75 -2.30
C ASN A 109 7.48 -4.93 -1.10
N SER A 110 8.76 -5.22 -1.34
CA SER A 110 9.78 -5.31 -0.29
C SER A 110 9.92 -3.99 0.45
N PHE A 111 9.92 -2.85 -0.26
CA PHE A 111 9.94 -1.53 0.37
C PHE A 111 8.71 -1.28 1.26
N ASP A 112 7.50 -1.60 0.78
CA ASP A 112 6.27 -1.42 1.56
C ASP A 112 6.24 -2.30 2.83
N ILE A 113 6.74 -3.54 2.74
CA ILE A 113 6.92 -4.43 3.89
C ILE A 113 7.92 -3.83 4.89
N ALA A 114 9.06 -3.33 4.41
CA ALA A 114 10.08 -2.70 5.26
C ALA A 114 9.51 -1.52 6.05
N ARG A 115 8.74 -0.65 5.40
CA ARG A 115 8.07 0.50 6.04
C ARG A 115 7.11 0.08 7.14
N CYS A 116 6.37 -1.00 6.91
CA CYS A 116 5.48 -1.56 7.93
C CYS A 116 6.28 -2.04 9.16
N TYR A 117 7.33 -2.82 8.95
CA TYR A 117 8.18 -3.28 10.05
C TYR A 117 8.85 -2.14 10.81
N ALA A 118 9.34 -1.11 10.11
CA ALA A 118 9.91 0.08 10.72
C ALA A 118 8.91 0.77 11.66
N LYS A 119 7.67 1.00 11.18
CA LYS A 119 6.58 1.59 12.00
C LYS A 119 6.14 0.71 13.18
N MET A 120 6.42 -0.59 13.12
CA MET A 120 6.18 -1.52 14.20
C MET A 120 7.40 -1.69 15.13
N ASN A 121 8.42 -0.84 15.01
CA ASN A 121 9.69 -0.92 15.76
C ASN A 121 10.43 -2.25 15.58
N LYS A 122 10.21 -2.94 14.45
CA LYS A 122 10.86 -4.22 14.09
C LYS A 122 12.04 -3.95 13.15
N GLY A 123 13.03 -3.22 13.64
CA GLY A 123 14.13 -2.70 12.83
C GLY A 123 14.97 -3.76 12.10
N ALA A 124 15.18 -4.93 12.71
CA ALA A 124 15.93 -6.02 12.08
C ALA A 124 15.19 -6.57 10.83
N GLN A 125 13.88 -6.80 10.95
CA GLN A 125 13.04 -7.21 9.84
C GLN A 125 12.97 -6.10 8.79
N ALA A 126 12.80 -4.84 9.20
CA ALA A 126 12.78 -3.72 8.27
C ALA A 126 14.03 -3.68 7.40
N LYS A 127 15.22 -3.73 8.01
CA LYS A 127 16.51 -3.74 7.28
C LYS A 127 16.62 -4.89 6.30
N LYS A 128 16.22 -6.10 6.69
CA LYS A 128 16.22 -7.26 5.78
C LYS A 128 15.42 -6.99 4.50
N TYR A 129 14.23 -6.41 4.61
CA TYR A 129 13.40 -6.08 3.44
C TYR A 129 13.91 -4.86 2.66
N LEU A 130 14.63 -3.93 3.31
CA LEU A 130 15.33 -2.85 2.60
C LEU A 130 16.47 -3.41 1.76
N ASP A 131 17.26 -4.35 2.29
CA ASP A 131 18.31 -5.03 1.52
C ASP A 131 17.72 -5.74 0.29
N GLU A 132 16.58 -6.42 0.46
CA GLU A 132 15.84 -7.06 -0.65
C GLU A 132 15.35 -6.04 -1.69
N CYS A 133 14.84 -4.88 -1.27
CA CYS A 133 14.45 -3.79 -2.18
C CYS A 133 15.65 -3.24 -2.97
N LEU A 134 16.79 -3.04 -2.32
CA LEU A 134 17.99 -2.47 -2.93
C LEU A 134 18.68 -3.46 -3.87
N ALA A 135 18.62 -4.76 -3.56
CA ALA A 135 19.19 -5.83 -4.38
C ALA A 135 18.33 -6.20 -5.60
N SER A 136 17.08 -5.74 -5.67
CA SER A 136 16.20 -6.03 -6.80
C SER A 136 16.74 -5.46 -8.12
N ILE A 137 16.62 -6.25 -9.19
CA ILE A 137 16.98 -5.85 -10.56
C ILE A 137 15.88 -5.05 -11.27
N ASP A 138 14.74 -4.82 -10.60
CA ASP A 138 13.64 -4.03 -11.16
C ASP A 138 14.12 -2.60 -11.48
N GLU A 139 13.60 -2.04 -12.57
CA GLU A 139 13.91 -0.71 -13.09
C GLU A 139 12.63 0.10 -13.32
N GLY A 140 12.72 1.42 -13.17
CA GLY A 140 11.63 2.35 -13.49
C GLY A 140 11.51 3.48 -12.47
N CYS A 141 10.93 4.62 -12.87
CA CYS A 141 10.87 5.82 -12.03
C CYS A 141 10.36 5.56 -10.58
N GLU A 142 9.31 4.77 -10.42
CA GLU A 142 8.77 4.42 -9.10
C GLU A 142 9.72 3.51 -8.30
N ILE A 143 10.44 2.62 -8.97
CA ILE A 143 11.44 1.72 -8.36
C ILE A 143 12.63 2.52 -7.85
N GLU A 144 13.12 3.47 -8.65
CA GLU A 144 14.25 4.32 -8.32
C GLU A 144 13.90 5.20 -7.10
N GLN A 145 12.68 5.76 -7.08
CA GLN A 145 12.18 6.50 -5.92
C GLN A 145 12.07 5.61 -4.67
N ALA A 146 11.56 4.39 -4.81
CA ALA A 146 11.48 3.44 -3.70
C ALA A 146 12.88 3.06 -3.18
N LYS A 147 13.85 2.81 -4.06
CA LYS A 147 15.24 2.51 -3.70
C LYS A 147 15.90 3.69 -2.98
N GLN A 148 15.70 4.93 -3.45
CA GLN A 148 16.20 6.13 -2.76
C GLN A 148 15.58 6.28 -1.37
N ALA A 149 14.26 6.11 -1.25
CA ALA A 149 13.58 6.16 0.04
C ALA A 149 13.97 5.00 0.97
N ALA A 150 14.31 3.84 0.41
CA ALA A 150 14.83 2.69 1.15
C ALA A 150 16.19 3.01 1.79
N VAL A 151 17.10 3.67 1.06
CA VAL A 151 18.39 4.13 1.61
C VAL A 151 18.18 5.11 2.77
N ALA A 152 17.30 6.10 2.59
CA ALA A 152 17.01 7.08 3.65
C ALA A 152 16.47 6.40 4.92
N LEU A 153 15.48 5.50 4.77
CA LEU A 153 14.93 4.75 5.89
C LEU A 153 15.98 3.84 6.57
N TYR A 154 16.93 3.29 5.79
CA TYR A 154 18.02 2.48 6.36
C TYR A 154 18.88 3.31 7.31
N GLN A 155 19.24 4.53 6.91
CA GLN A 155 20.04 5.47 7.70
C GLN A 155 19.29 5.93 8.96
N GLU A 156 17.99 6.19 8.86
CA GLU A 156 17.14 6.51 10.03
C GLU A 156 17.16 5.37 11.05
N LEU A 157 17.05 4.11 10.61
CA LEU A 157 17.08 2.94 11.49
C LEU A 157 18.45 2.68 12.13
N GLU A 158 19.53 3.22 11.55
CA GLU A 158 20.87 3.16 12.14
C GLU A 158 21.07 4.20 13.22
N THR A 159 20.67 5.44 12.94
CA THR A 159 20.77 6.55 13.89
C THR A 159 19.87 6.34 15.11
N ALA A 160 18.69 5.73 14.94
CA ALA A 160 17.78 5.40 16.04
C ALA A 160 18.31 4.35 17.03
N LYS A 161 19.38 3.61 16.71
CA LYS A 161 20.05 2.68 17.64
C LYS A 161 21.14 3.34 18.50
N CYS A 162 21.53 4.57 18.17
CA CYS A 162 22.62 5.29 18.84
C CYS A 162 22.17 6.15 20.04
N PHE A 163 20.88 6.09 20.40
CA PHE A 163 20.28 6.78 21.55
C PHE A 163 19.48 5.78 22.38
#